data_AF-A0A7Y4QKN0-F1
#
_entry.id   AF-A0A7Y4QKN0-F1
#
_cell.length_a   1.000
_cell.length_b   1.000
_cell.length_c   1.000
_cell.angle_alpha   90.00
_cell.angle_beta   90.00
_cell.angle_gamma   90.00
#
_symmetry.space_group_name_H-M   'P 1'
#
loop_
_entity.id
_entity.type
_entity.pdbx_description
1 polymer ?
#
loop_
_entity_poly.entity_id
_entity_poly.type
_entity_poly.pdbx_seq_one_letter_code
_entity_poly.pdbx_strand_id
1 'polypeptide(L)'
;MNSKQFGILLVLVVLLGGAGLMIYNKRGDSWSGGSATTGQKLLGAFQINDVTQIAIKQHGNELNLAKKDDLWRVRERGDYLADFGDISKLLLKLRDLKAVQTEKIGA
;
A
#
# COMPACT_ATOMS: atom_id res chain seq x y z
N MET A 1 -2.15 -39.02 -44.71
CA MET A 1 -2.81 -37.70 -44.85
C MET A 1 -2.44 -37.12 -46.20
N ASN A 2 -3.39 -36.55 -46.94
CA ASN A 2 -3.08 -35.84 -48.17
C ASN A 2 -2.21 -34.62 -47.82
N SER A 3 -1.12 -34.37 -48.55
CA SER A 3 -0.14 -33.30 -48.24
C SER A 3 -0.80 -31.93 -48.04
N LYS A 4 -1.95 -31.70 -48.69
CA LYS A 4 -2.78 -30.49 -48.53
C LYS A 4 -3.44 -30.39 -47.15
N GLN A 5 -3.92 -31.50 -46.59
CA GLN A 5 -4.55 -31.53 -45.26
C GLN A 5 -3.51 -31.31 -44.16
N PHE A 6 -2.29 -31.83 -44.35
CA PHE A 6 -1.19 -31.60 -43.43
C PHE A 6 -0.77 -30.13 -43.40
N GLY A 7 -0.69 -29.47 -44.57
CA GLY A 7 -0.40 -28.04 -44.66
C GLY A 7 -1.44 -27.16 -43.95
N ILE A 8 -2.73 -27.45 -44.14
CA ILE A 8 -3.82 -26.72 -43.47
C ILE A 8 -3.75 -26.90 -41.95
N LEU A 9 -3.49 -28.12 -41.48
CA LEU A 9 -3.35 -28.41 -40.05
C LEU A 9 -2.22 -27.59 -39.42
N LEU A 10 -1.08 -27.50 -40.11
CA LEU A 10 0.11 -26.79 -39.62
C LEU A 10 -0.16 -25.28 -39.50
N VAL A 11 -0.82 -24.68 -40.49
CA VAL A 11 -1.23 -23.26 -40.45
C VAL A 11 -2.19 -23.00 -39.28
N LEU A 12 -3.14 -23.90 -39.05
CA LEU A 12 -4.13 -23.77 -37.97
C LEU A 12 -3.46 -23.85 -36.59
N VAL A 13 -2.49 -24.75 -36.41
CA VAL A 13 -1.68 -24.86 -35.19
C VAL A 13 -0.88 -23.57 -34.93
N VAL A 14 -0.25 -23.00 -35.96
CA VAL A 14 0.51 -21.75 -35.82
C VAL A 14 -0.39 -20.57 -35.45
N LEU A 15 -1.58 -20.47 -36.06
CA LEU A 15 -2.53 -19.40 -35.75
C LEU A 15 -3.06 -19.50 -34.31
N LEU A 16 -3.44 -20.70 -33.86
CA LEU A 16 -3.93 -20.91 -32.49
C LEU A 16 -2.82 -20.77 -31.46
N GLY A 17 -1.62 -21.29 -31.75
CA GLY A 17 -0.44 -21.16 -30.90
C GLY A 17 0.00 -19.71 -30.74
N GLY A 18 0.04 -18.95 -31.85
CA GLY A 18 0.37 -17.53 -31.85
C GLY A 18 -0.65 -16.69 -31.08
N ALA A 19 -1.94 -16.90 -31.30
CA ALA A 19 -3.00 -16.23 -30.55
C ALA A 19 -2.96 -16.59 -29.05
N GLY A 20 -2.71 -17.87 -28.74
CA GLY A 20 -2.56 -18.36 -27.37
C GLY A 20 -1.37 -17.72 -26.65
N LEU A 21 -0.19 -17.67 -27.29
CA LEU A 21 0.99 -17.01 -26.75
C LEU A 21 0.79 -15.50 -26.57
N MET A 22 0.10 -14.84 -27.51
CA MET A 22 -0.20 -13.41 -27.41
C MET A 22 -1.13 -13.10 -26.23
N ILE A 23 -2.13 -13.95 -25.98
CA ILE A 23 -3.04 -13.82 -24.83
C ILE A 23 -2.32 -14.16 -23.52
N TYR A 24 -1.46 -15.19 -23.53
CA TYR A 24 -0.69 -15.59 -22.36
C TYR A 24 0.27 -14.48 -21.90
N ASN A 25 1.00 -13.85 -22.84
CA ASN A 25 1.88 -12.72 -22.51
C ASN A 25 1.12 -11.53 -21.91
N LYS A 26 -0.08 -11.21 -22.43
CA LYS A 26 -0.90 -10.10 -21.91
C LYS A 26 -1.48 -10.34 -20.51
N ARG A 27 -1.60 -11.60 -20.07
CA ARG A 27 -2.10 -11.94 -18.72
C ARG A 27 -1.03 -11.82 -17.64
N GLY A 28 0.26 -11.89 -18.00
CA GLY A 28 1.37 -11.67 -17.07
C GLY A 28 1.37 -10.26 -16.46
N ASP A 29 0.98 -9.24 -17.24
CA ASP A 29 0.90 -7.85 -16.78
C ASP A 29 -0.27 -7.59 -15.81
N SER A 30 -1.34 -8.39 -15.88
CA SER A 30 -2.47 -8.27 -14.95
C SER A 30 -2.23 -8.98 -13.61
N TRP A 31 -1.28 -9.92 -13.52
CA TRP A 31 -0.95 -10.62 -12.27
C TRP A 31 0.05 -9.84 -11.41
N SER A 32 0.86 -8.95 -12.01
CA SER A 32 1.72 -8.02 -11.28
C SER A 32 0.97 -6.78 -10.73
N GLY A 33 -0.35 -6.69 -10.95
CA GLY A 33 -1.22 -5.62 -10.46
C GLY A 33 -1.49 -5.63 -8.95
N GLY A 34 -0.93 -6.60 -8.20
CA GLY A 34 -0.66 -6.37 -6.79
C GLY A 34 0.48 -5.35 -6.71
N SER A 35 0.15 -4.05 -6.74
CA SER A 35 1.11 -2.95 -6.56
C SER A 35 2.17 -3.38 -5.55
N ALA A 36 3.45 -3.21 -5.86
CA ALA A 36 4.61 -3.66 -5.08
C ALA A 36 4.60 -3.22 -3.59
N THR A 37 3.61 -2.42 -3.20
CA THR A 37 3.27 -1.90 -1.89
C THR A 37 2.38 -2.79 -1.02
N THR A 38 1.67 -3.80 -1.54
CA THR A 38 0.78 -4.64 -0.72
C THR A 38 1.57 -5.43 0.33
N GLY A 39 1.21 -5.27 1.61
CA GLY A 39 1.86 -5.89 2.75
C GLY A 39 3.14 -5.18 3.25
N GLN A 40 3.62 -4.17 2.52
CA GLN A 40 4.72 -3.32 2.99
C GLN A 40 4.25 -2.34 4.07
N LYS A 41 5.16 -1.95 4.98
CA LYS A 41 4.90 -0.93 6.00
C LYS A 41 4.60 0.40 5.32
N LEU A 42 3.47 1.02 5.67
CA LEU A 42 3.02 2.27 5.06
C LEU A 42 4.01 3.41 5.30
N LEU A 43 4.64 3.43 6.49
CA LEU A 43 5.59 4.46 6.90
C LEU A 43 7.06 4.03 6.77
N GLY A 44 7.35 2.92 6.06
CA GLY A 44 8.71 2.41 5.91
C GLY A 44 9.41 2.13 7.25
N ALA A 45 10.64 2.63 7.39
CA ALA A 45 11.45 2.53 8.62
C ALA A 45 11.08 3.64 9.64
N PHE A 46 9.87 3.58 10.16
CA PHE A 46 9.35 4.57 11.10
C PHE A 46 9.96 4.43 12.51
N GLN A 47 10.74 5.44 12.94
CA GLN A 47 11.35 5.51 14.26
C GLN A 47 10.39 6.17 15.27
N ILE A 48 9.76 5.34 16.11
CA ILE A 48 8.77 5.81 17.10
C ILE A 48 9.35 6.83 18.08
N ASN A 49 10.61 6.67 18.47
CA ASN A 49 11.23 7.51 19.50
C ASN A 49 11.61 8.91 19.01
N ASP A 50 11.64 9.12 17.69
CA ASP A 50 11.96 10.42 17.08
C ASP A 50 10.71 11.30 16.95
N VAL A 51 9.53 10.78 17.30
CA VAL A 51 8.27 11.52 17.21
C VAL A 51 8.16 12.56 18.34
N THR A 52 8.04 13.82 17.96
CA THR A 52 7.94 14.96 18.89
C THR A 52 6.54 15.57 18.97
N GLN A 53 5.69 15.34 17.96
CA GLN A 53 4.33 15.89 17.90
C GLN A 53 3.41 14.97 17.09
N ILE A 54 2.14 14.91 17.51
CA ILE A 54 1.04 14.29 16.77
C ILE A 54 -0.06 15.34 16.62
N ALA A 55 -0.42 15.64 15.38
CA ALA A 55 -1.52 16.54 15.05
C ALA A 55 -2.68 15.74 14.46
N ILE A 56 -3.85 15.82 15.09
CA ILE A 56 -5.08 15.18 14.62
C ILE A 56 -6.01 16.26 14.12
N LYS A 57 -6.36 16.23 12.84
CA LYS A 57 -7.20 17.22 12.17
C LYS A 57 -8.54 16.63 11.78
N GLN A 58 -9.63 17.29 12.14
CA GLN A 58 -10.99 16.88 11.80
C GLN A 58 -11.88 18.10 11.59
N HIS A 59 -12.39 18.30 10.37
CA HIS A 59 -13.40 19.32 10.01
C HIS A 59 -13.23 20.67 10.71
N GLY A 60 -12.09 21.33 10.50
CA GLY A 60 -11.77 22.64 11.09
C GLY A 60 -11.23 22.60 12.51
N ASN A 61 -11.30 21.45 13.20
CA ASN A 61 -10.69 21.24 14.50
C ASN A 61 -9.31 20.59 14.36
N GLU A 62 -8.42 20.94 15.28
CA GLU A 62 -7.08 20.37 15.40
C GLU A 62 -6.78 20.06 16.87
N LEU A 63 -6.14 18.93 17.11
CA LEU A 63 -5.62 18.50 18.41
C LEU A 63 -4.12 18.27 18.27
N ASN A 64 -3.32 18.95 19.08
CA ASN A 64 -1.87 18.83 19.08
C ASN A 64 -1.37 18.19 20.37
N LEU A 65 -0.89 16.96 20.23
CA LEU A 65 -0.12 16.27 21.27
C LEU A 65 1.36 16.57 21.03
N ALA A 66 2.05 17.12 22.00
CA ALA A 66 3.47 17.45 21.89
C ALA A 66 4.26 16.88 23.06
N LYS A 67 5.45 16.37 22.76
CA LYS A 67 6.42 15.94 23.78
C LYS A 67 7.18 17.17 24.28
N LYS A 68 7.09 17.45 25.57
CA LYS A 68 7.76 18.56 26.26
C LYS A 68 8.21 18.11 27.64
N ASP A 69 9.48 18.34 27.95
CA ASP A 69 10.12 17.88 29.19
C ASP A 69 9.93 16.37 29.42
N ASP A 70 10.11 15.58 28.34
CA ASP A 70 9.86 14.14 28.27
C ASP A 70 8.44 13.65 28.54
N LEU A 71 7.48 14.56 28.72
CA LEU A 71 6.08 14.24 28.93
C LEU A 71 5.24 14.64 27.72
N TRP A 72 4.24 13.82 27.40
CA TRP A 72 3.27 14.13 26.37
C TRP A 72 2.17 15.04 26.93
N ARG A 73 1.83 16.08 26.17
CA ARG A 73 0.92 17.13 26.60
C ARG A 73 -0.01 17.56 25.48
N VAL A 74 -1.24 17.95 25.84
CA VAL A 74 -2.25 18.50 24.93
C VAL A 74 -2.12 20.03 24.90
N ARG A 75 -1.68 20.60 23.78
CA ARG A 75 -1.43 22.04 23.68
C ARG A 75 -2.70 22.87 23.88
N GLU A 76 -3.81 22.45 23.29
CA GLU A 76 -5.10 23.16 23.33
C GLU A 76 -5.72 23.18 24.74
N ARG A 77 -5.22 22.34 25.66
CA ARG A 77 -5.68 22.27 27.06
C ARG A 77 -4.64 22.82 28.04
N GLY A 78 -3.84 23.80 27.61
CA GLY A 78 -2.84 24.43 28.46
C GLY A 78 -1.75 23.46 28.90
N ASP A 79 -1.21 22.68 27.95
CA ASP A 79 -0.13 21.71 28.22
C ASP A 79 -0.52 20.60 29.23
N TYR A 80 -1.82 20.26 29.30
CA TYR A 80 -2.34 19.19 30.15
C TYR A 80 -1.71 17.84 29.80
N LEU A 81 -1.40 17.02 30.80
CA LEU A 81 -0.76 15.72 30.61
C LEU A 81 -1.65 14.80 29.77
N ALA A 82 -1.09 14.30 28.67
CA ALA A 82 -1.72 13.32 27.81
C ALA A 82 -1.40 11.90 28.28
N ASP A 83 -2.29 10.96 27.95
CA ASP A 83 -2.08 9.55 28.26
C ASP A 83 -0.97 8.97 27.35
N PHE A 84 0.19 8.68 27.95
CA PHE A 84 1.31 8.07 27.23
C PHE A 84 1.00 6.64 26.76
N GLY A 85 0.18 5.89 27.51
CA GLY A 85 -0.25 4.55 27.13
C GLY A 85 -1.02 4.55 25.81
N ASP A 86 -1.92 5.51 25.62
CA ASP A 86 -2.67 5.62 24.37
C ASP A 86 -1.83 6.16 23.21
N ILE A 87 -0.92 7.11 23.49
CA ILE A 87 0.03 7.62 22.50
C ILE A 87 0.98 6.52 22.03
N SER A 88 1.57 5.75 22.95
CA SER A 88 2.48 4.65 22.60
C SER A 88 1.78 3.55 21.79
N LYS A 89 0.55 3.17 22.17
CA LYS A 89 -0.28 2.24 21.38
C LYS A 89 -0.53 2.77 19.97
N LEU A 90 -0.84 4.06 19.81
CA LEU A 90 -1.05 4.68 18.51
C LEU A 90 0.22 4.62 17.65
N LEU A 91 1.37 5.02 18.20
CA LEU A 91 2.64 5.01 17.47
C LEU A 91 3.08 3.59 17.07
N LEU A 92 2.86 2.60 17.93
CA LEU A 92 3.08 1.19 17.60
C LEU A 92 2.18 0.72 16.45
N LYS A 93 0.89 1.07 16.49
CA LYS A 93 -0.05 0.76 15.39
C LYS A 93 0.38 1.41 14.08
N LEU A 94 0.85 2.67 14.11
CA LEU A 94 1.34 3.37 12.92
C LEU A 94 2.62 2.74 12.36
N ARG A 95 3.56 2.33 13.22
CA ARG A 95 4.78 1.62 12.81
C ARG A 95 4.48 0.30 12.10
N ASP A 96 3.45 -0.40 12.55
CA ASP A 96 3.09 -1.73 12.05
C ASP A 96 1.95 -1.67 11.02
N LEU A 97 1.51 -0.47 10.65
CA LEU A 97 0.51 -0.23 9.62
C LEU A 97 1.05 -0.66 8.26
N LYS A 98 0.27 -1.47 7.54
CA LYS A 98 0.60 -2.01 6.22
C LYS A 98 -0.40 -1.54 5.18
N ALA A 99 0.07 -1.31 3.96
CA ALA A 99 -0.82 -1.09 2.83
C ALA A 99 -1.51 -2.42 2.47
N VAL A 100 -2.84 -2.43 2.50
CA VAL A 100 -3.65 -3.62 2.16
C VAL A 100 -3.99 -3.65 0.68
N GLN A 101 -4.24 -2.48 0.10
CA GLN A 101 -4.61 -2.31 -1.30
C GLN A 101 -4.12 -0.94 -1.75
N THR A 102 -3.58 -0.88 -2.96
CA THR A 102 -3.19 0.38 -3.60
C THR A 102 -4.10 0.57 -4.80
N GLU A 103 -4.93 1.60 -4.74
CA GLU A 103 -5.82 1.99 -5.83
C GLU A 103 -5.16 3.07 -6.67
N LYS A 104 -5.19 2.92 -7.99
CA LYS A 104 -4.77 3.99 -8.90
C LYS A 104 -5.87 5.04 -8.92
N ILE A 105 -5.63 6.20 -8.30
CA ILE A 105 -6.56 7.34 -8.35
C ILE A 105 -6.19 8.22 -9.54
N GLY A 106 -7.07 8.31 -10.54
CA GLY A 106 -6.86 9.10 -11.76
C GLY A 106 -6.16 8.35 -12.90
N ALA A 107 -6.35 8.82 -14.13
CA ALA A 107 -5.75 8.26 -15.35
C ALA A 107 -4.28 8.69 -15.50
#